data_AF-H9VLC7-F1
#
_entry.id   AF-H9VLC7-F1
#
_cell.length_a   1.000
_cell.length_b   1.000
_cell.length_c   1.000
_cell.angle_alpha   90.00
_cell.angle_beta   90.00
_cell.angle_gamma   90.00
#
_symmetry.space_group_name_H-M   'P 1'
#
loop_
_entity.id
_entity.type
_entity.pdbx_description
1 polymer ?
#
loop_
_entity_poly.entity_id
_entity_poly.type
_entity_poly.pdbx_seq_one_letter_code
_entity_poly.pdbx_strand_id
1 'polypeptide(L)'
;ADDVAGLISSKAGLLYMGVELDAMRAVADAHSKRSLKDFEVALKSYQAQLEEDPIVHRHLSSLYDTLLEQNLCRLIEPFSRVEILHIAELIGLPVDTVENKLSQMILERKFAGTLDQGAGCLIIFEDQKPDGIFSATL
;
A
#
# COMPACT_ATOMS: atom_id res chain seq x y z
N ALA A 1 6.95 -12.62 1.62
CA ALA A 1 5.94 -13.63 1.22
C ALA A 1 6.59 -15.01 1.15
N ASP A 2 7.70 -15.15 0.41
CA ASP A 2 8.47 -16.41 0.36
C ASP A 2 8.98 -16.86 1.73
N ASP A 3 9.37 -15.93 2.60
CA ASP A 3 9.82 -16.27 3.96
C ASP A 3 8.73 -16.92 4.81
N VAL A 4 7.47 -16.51 4.63
CA VAL A 4 6.33 -17.07 5.36
C VAL A 4 6.04 -18.49 4.87
N ALA A 5 6.00 -18.71 3.55
CA ALA A 5 5.84 -20.05 2.98
C ALA A 5 6.98 -21.01 3.40
N GLY A 6 8.22 -20.50 3.44
CA GLY A 6 9.39 -21.23 3.94
C GLY A 6 9.28 -21.59 5.43
N LEU A 7 8.82 -20.67 6.27
CA LEU A 7 8.62 -20.93 7.70
C LEU A 7 7.49 -21.93 7.97
N ILE A 8 6.40 -21.87 7.22
CA ILE A 8 5.26 -22.79 7.34
C ILE A 8 5.66 -24.23 6.97
N SER A 9 6.43 -24.37 5.89
CA SER A 9 6.91 -25.68 5.42
C SER A 9 8.02 -26.28 6.29
N SER A 10 8.57 -25.51 7.24
CA SER A 10 9.58 -25.98 8.18
C SER A 10 9.01 -26.98 9.20
N LYS A 11 9.89 -27.80 9.78
CA LYS A 11 9.52 -28.76 10.84
C LYS A 11 8.84 -28.09 12.03
N ALA A 12 9.17 -26.83 12.32
CA ALA A 12 8.51 -26.05 13.37
C ALA A 12 7.11 -25.58 12.94
N GLY A 13 6.95 -25.11 11.70
CA GLY A 13 5.66 -24.67 11.16
C GLY A 13 4.62 -25.80 11.12
N LEU A 14 5.04 -27.02 10.77
CA LEU A 14 4.17 -28.20 10.77
C LEU A 14 3.69 -28.62 12.17
N LEU A 15 4.39 -28.24 13.24
CA LEU A 15 3.99 -28.55 14.63
C LEU A 15 2.90 -27.61 15.15
N TYR A 16 2.76 -26.41 14.56
CA TYR A 16 1.82 -25.37 14.97
C TYR A 16 0.74 -25.10 13.91
N MET A 17 0.34 -26.14 13.17
CA MET A 17 -0.76 -26.03 12.21
C MET A 17 -2.07 -25.67 12.91
N GLY A 18 -2.74 -24.61 12.46
CA GLY A 18 -3.99 -24.12 13.02
C GLY A 18 -4.51 -22.88 12.30
N VAL A 19 -5.67 -22.40 12.75
CA VAL A 19 -6.40 -21.26 12.14
C VAL A 19 -5.55 -19.98 12.14
N GLU A 20 -4.71 -19.78 13.16
CA GLU A 20 -3.78 -18.65 13.25
C GLU A 20 -2.74 -18.65 12.12
N LEU A 21 -2.25 -19.84 11.75
CA LEU A 21 -1.26 -20.02 10.70
C LEU A 21 -1.91 -19.82 9.32
N ASP A 22 -3.13 -20.32 9.14
CA ASP A 22 -3.93 -20.08 7.93
C ASP A 22 -4.25 -18.60 7.74
N ALA A 23 -4.54 -17.87 8.84
CA ALA A 23 -4.74 -16.42 8.81
C ALA A 23 -3.49 -15.68 8.31
N MET A 24 -2.32 -16.00 8.88
CA MET A 24 -1.05 -15.40 8.47
C MET A 24 -0.68 -15.73 7.02
N ARG A 25 -1.01 -16.94 6.57
CA ARG A 25 -0.84 -17.35 5.17
C ARG A 25 -1.73 -16.54 4.23
N ALA A 26 -3.01 -16.38 4.55
CA ALA A 26 -3.95 -15.62 3.72
C ALA A 26 -3.52 -14.15 3.57
N VAL A 27 -3.07 -13.52 4.65
CA VAL A 27 -2.53 -12.16 4.65
C VAL A 27 -1.24 -12.08 3.79
N ALA A 28 -0.32 -13.03 3.96
CA ALA A 28 0.92 -13.08 3.19
C ALA A 28 0.66 -13.28 1.68
N ASP A 29 -0.30 -14.12 1.33
CA ASP A 29 -0.71 -14.39 -0.05
C ASP A 29 -1.36 -13.15 -0.68
N ALA A 30 -2.25 -12.46 0.05
CA ALA A 30 -2.87 -11.21 -0.39
C ALA A 30 -1.81 -10.11 -0.63
N HIS A 31 -0.86 -9.96 0.29
CA HIS A 31 0.26 -9.03 0.16
C HIS A 31 1.16 -9.38 -1.03
N SER A 32 1.45 -10.67 -1.25
CA SER A 32 2.25 -11.13 -2.40
C SER A 32 1.58 -10.81 -3.74
N LYS A 33 0.26 -11.04 -3.83
CA LYS A 33 -0.55 -10.70 -5.00
C LYS A 33 -0.82 -9.20 -5.14
N ARG A 34 -0.41 -8.40 -4.15
CA ARG A 34 -0.68 -6.97 -4.01
C ARG A 34 -2.18 -6.62 -4.09
N SER A 35 -3.04 -7.55 -3.68
CA SER A 35 -4.48 -7.41 -3.75
C SER A 35 -5.02 -6.85 -2.44
N LEU A 36 -5.35 -5.56 -2.42
CA LEU A 36 -6.01 -4.91 -1.26
C LEU A 36 -7.33 -5.61 -0.92
N LYS A 37 -8.08 -6.03 -1.94
CA LYS A 37 -9.33 -6.74 -1.78
C LYS A 37 -9.16 -8.08 -1.05
N ASP A 38 -8.17 -8.87 -1.45
CA ASP A 38 -7.90 -10.16 -0.79
C ASP A 38 -7.41 -9.94 0.65
N PHE A 39 -6.69 -8.84 0.89
CA PHE A 39 -6.20 -8.46 2.22
C PHE A 39 -7.38 -8.12 3.15
N GLU A 40 -8.33 -7.31 2.70
CA GLU A 40 -9.56 -7.02 3.46
C GLU A 40 -10.40 -8.26 3.74
N VAL A 41 -10.51 -9.16 2.76
CA VAL A 41 -11.23 -10.43 2.93
C VAL A 41 -10.51 -11.30 3.98
N ALA A 42 -9.19 -11.36 3.97
CA ALA A 42 -8.41 -12.09 4.96
C ALA A 42 -8.60 -11.49 6.38
N LEU A 43 -8.52 -10.17 6.52
CA LEU A 43 -8.77 -9.49 7.81
C LEU A 43 -10.17 -9.78 8.36
N LYS A 44 -11.21 -9.71 7.53
CA LYS A 44 -12.59 -10.00 7.94
C LYS A 44 -12.81 -11.47 8.29
N SER A 45 -12.20 -12.38 7.53
CA SER A 45 -12.38 -13.83 7.73
C SER A 45 -11.70 -14.34 8.99
N TYR A 46 -10.57 -13.71 9.37
CA TYR A 46 -9.75 -14.10 10.51
C TYR A 46 -9.74 -13.03 11.61
N GLN A 47 -10.83 -12.27 11.74
CA GLN A 47 -10.93 -11.12 12.66
C GLN A 47 -10.57 -11.50 14.10
N ALA A 48 -11.08 -12.64 14.58
CA ALA A 48 -10.80 -13.12 15.94
C ALA A 48 -9.31 -13.40 16.18
N GLN A 49 -8.55 -13.79 15.16
CA GLN A 49 -7.12 -14.09 15.29
C GLN A 49 -6.24 -12.85 15.03
N LEU A 50 -6.72 -11.89 14.25
CA LEU A 50 -5.92 -10.77 13.73
C LEU A 50 -6.24 -9.42 14.39
N GLU A 51 -7.45 -9.21 14.90
CA GLU A 51 -7.86 -7.96 15.57
C GLU A 51 -7.87 -8.05 17.10
N GLU A 52 -7.99 -9.24 17.68
CA GLU A 52 -7.99 -9.38 19.15
C GLU A 52 -6.63 -9.04 19.78
N ASP A 53 -5.53 -9.21 19.03
CA ASP A 53 -4.19 -8.81 19.48
C ASP A 53 -3.83 -7.40 18.97
N PRO A 54 -3.66 -6.41 19.87
CA PRO A 54 -3.33 -5.03 19.49
C PRO A 54 -1.96 -4.89 18.84
N ILE A 55 -1.01 -5.79 19.14
CA ILE A 55 0.32 -5.81 18.52
C ILE A 55 0.18 -6.28 17.07
N VAL A 56 -0.53 -7.39 16.85
CA VAL A 56 -0.77 -7.92 15.50
C VAL A 56 -1.52 -6.91 14.65
N HIS A 57 -2.59 -6.34 15.18
CA HIS A 57 -3.38 -5.30 14.49
C HIS A 57 -2.51 -4.12 14.04
N ARG A 58 -1.63 -3.60 14.91
CA ARG A 58 -0.72 -2.50 14.55
C ARG A 58 0.20 -2.86 13.37
N HIS A 59 0.75 -4.06 13.34
CA HIS A 59 1.62 -4.49 12.24
C HIS A 59 0.82 -4.68 10.94
N LEU A 60 -0.40 -5.22 11.03
CA LEU A 60 -1.29 -5.38 9.88
C LEU A 60 -1.70 -4.05 9.27
N SER A 61 -2.01 -3.04 10.09
CA SER A 61 -2.31 -1.69 9.60
C SER A 61 -1.12 -1.09 8.84
N SER A 62 0.10 -1.26 9.34
CA SER A 62 1.31 -0.81 8.63
C SER A 62 1.54 -1.55 7.30
N LEU A 63 1.24 -2.85 7.25
CA LEU A 63 1.29 -3.63 6.01
C LEU A 63 0.23 -3.17 5.01
N TYR A 64 -0.99 -2.89 5.48
CA TYR A 64 -2.06 -2.35 4.66
C TYR A 64 -1.68 -0.99 4.07
N ASP A 65 -1.14 -0.08 4.88
CA ASP A 65 -0.67 1.23 4.44
C ASP A 65 0.41 1.12 3.36
N THR A 66 1.39 0.24 3.57
CA THR A 66 2.48 0.00 2.61
C THR A 66 1.94 -0.55 1.29
N LEU A 67 0.98 -1.47 1.36
CA LEU A 67 0.36 -2.05 0.17
C LEU A 67 -0.48 -1.01 -0.59
N LEU A 68 -1.21 -0.17 0.11
CA LEU A 68 -1.98 0.93 -0.47
C LEU A 68 -1.07 1.94 -1.16
N GLU A 69 0.04 2.33 -0.53
CA GLU A 69 1.03 3.24 -1.13
C GLU A 69 1.61 2.68 -2.42
N GLN A 70 2.00 1.40 -2.43
CA GLN A 70 2.56 0.76 -3.62
C GLN A 70 1.54 0.71 -4.77
N ASN A 71 0.27 0.43 -4.45
CA ASN A 71 -0.80 0.42 -5.44
C ASN A 71 -1.05 1.83 -5.99
N LEU A 72 -1.08 2.85 -5.12
CA LEU A 72 -1.24 4.25 -5.53
C LEU A 72 -0.09 4.70 -6.42
N CYS A 73 1.17 4.50 -6.03
CA CYS A 73 2.33 4.88 -6.85
C CYS A 73 2.26 4.30 -8.26
N ARG A 74 1.92 3.02 -8.40
CA ARG A 74 1.80 2.36 -9.70
C ARG A 74 0.63 2.89 -10.54
N LEU A 75 -0.50 3.19 -9.89
CA LEU A 75 -1.69 3.71 -10.56
C LEU A 75 -1.44 5.10 -11.14
N ILE A 76 -0.69 5.92 -10.43
CA ILE A 76 -0.47 7.33 -10.78
C ILE A 76 0.76 7.53 -11.68
N GLU A 77 1.76 6.64 -11.61
CA GLU A 77 3.02 6.70 -12.39
C GLU A 77 2.86 7.00 -13.89
N PRO A 78 1.91 6.40 -14.65
CA PRO A 78 1.80 6.66 -16.08
C PRO A 78 1.09 7.97 -16.45
N PHE A 79 0.61 8.75 -15.49
CA PHE A 79 -0.21 9.94 -15.74
C PHE A 79 0.43 11.21 -15.17
N SER A 80 0.49 12.29 -15.95
CA SER A 80 0.90 13.61 -15.42
C SER A 80 -0.24 14.34 -14.70
N ARG A 81 -1.49 13.96 -14.99
CA ARG A 81 -2.69 14.48 -14.34
C ARG A 81 -3.77 13.42 -14.34
N VAL A 82 -4.41 13.22 -13.19
CA VAL A 82 -5.46 12.21 -13.01
C VAL A 82 -6.50 12.70 -12.01
N GLU A 83 -7.77 12.38 -12.23
CA GLU A 83 -8.86 12.70 -11.31
C GLU A 83 -8.81 11.79 -10.08
N ILE A 84 -8.94 12.37 -8.88
CA ILE A 84 -8.89 11.62 -7.61
C ILE A 84 -10.08 10.66 -7.52
N LEU A 85 -11.25 11.07 -8.05
CA LEU A 85 -12.44 10.22 -8.13
C LEU A 85 -12.15 8.93 -8.91
N HIS A 86 -11.44 9.01 -10.04
CA HIS A 86 -11.11 7.85 -10.84
C HIS A 86 -10.16 6.89 -10.10
N ILE A 87 -9.16 7.41 -9.38
CA ILE A 87 -8.28 6.60 -8.54
C ILE A 87 -9.10 5.89 -7.44
N ALA A 88 -10.01 6.61 -6.80
CA ALA A 88 -10.86 6.09 -5.73
C ALA A 88 -11.75 4.94 -6.22
N GLU A 89 -12.36 5.07 -7.41
CA GLU A 89 -13.15 4.00 -8.03
C GLU A 89 -12.31 2.76 -8.37
N LEU A 90 -11.08 2.94 -8.86
CA LEU A 90 -10.19 1.84 -9.20
C LEU A 90 -9.72 1.04 -7.98
N ILE A 91 -9.50 1.72 -6.84
CA ILE A 91 -9.07 1.08 -5.59
C ILE A 91 -10.27 0.56 -4.79
N GLY A 92 -11.44 1.18 -4.94
CA GLY A 92 -12.66 0.86 -4.19
C GLY A 92 -12.70 1.50 -2.80
N LEU A 93 -12.05 2.65 -2.63
CA LEU A 93 -12.02 3.40 -1.36
C LEU A 93 -12.70 4.77 -1.52
N PRO A 94 -13.17 5.41 -0.44
CA PRO A 94 -13.71 6.77 -0.50
C PRO A 94 -12.67 7.77 -1.00
N VAL A 95 -13.14 8.78 -1.75
CA VAL A 95 -12.30 9.86 -2.29
C VAL A 95 -11.50 10.54 -1.18
N ASP A 96 -12.15 10.87 -0.05
CA ASP A 96 -11.49 11.53 1.09
C ASP A 96 -10.33 10.72 1.66
N THR A 97 -10.46 9.38 1.70
CA THR A 97 -9.40 8.49 2.19
C THR A 97 -8.21 8.47 1.23
N VAL A 98 -8.49 8.39 -0.07
CA VAL A 98 -7.45 8.42 -1.12
C VAL A 98 -6.75 9.77 -1.17
N GLU A 99 -7.49 10.87 -1.07
CA GLU A 99 -6.93 12.22 -1.06
C GLU A 99 -6.02 12.43 0.15
N ASN A 100 -6.47 12.06 1.35
CA ASN A 100 -5.64 12.14 2.55
C ASN A 100 -4.36 11.31 2.40
N LYS A 101 -4.47 10.08 1.85
CA LYS A 101 -3.29 9.23 1.64
C LYS A 101 -2.33 9.81 0.61
N LEU A 102 -2.83 10.35 -0.50
CA LEU A 102 -2.01 11.03 -1.50
C LEU A 102 -1.32 12.26 -0.90
N SER A 103 -2.01 13.04 -0.06
CA SER A 103 -1.42 14.19 0.62
C SER A 103 -0.26 13.79 1.54
N GLN A 104 -0.42 12.69 2.30
CA GLN A 104 0.63 12.10 3.12
C GLN A 104 1.82 11.65 2.25
N MET A 105 1.59 10.97 1.14
CA MET A 105 2.66 10.51 0.25
C MET A 105 3.46 11.66 -0.38
N ILE A 106 2.81 12.79 -0.69
CA ILE A 106 3.47 14.02 -1.15
C ILE A 106 4.34 14.59 -0.02
N LEU A 107 3.81 14.67 1.20
CA LEU A 107 4.56 15.16 2.38
C LEU A 107 5.79 14.28 2.69
N GLU A 108 5.65 12.96 2.53
CA GLU A 108 6.73 11.98 2.69
C GLU A 108 7.71 11.94 1.51
N ARG A 109 7.49 12.76 0.48
CA ARG A 109 8.31 12.83 -0.76
C ARG A 109 8.40 11.49 -1.50
N LYS A 110 7.32 10.69 -1.49
CA LYS A 110 7.25 9.43 -2.24
C LYS A 110 7.17 9.67 -3.74
N PHE A 111 6.54 10.77 -4.15
CA PHE A 111 6.49 11.27 -5.51
C PHE A 111 6.35 12.80 -5.48
N ALA A 112 6.72 13.46 -6.58
CA ALA A 112 6.54 14.90 -6.72
C ALA A 112 5.16 15.20 -7.33
N GLY A 113 4.30 15.88 -6.60
CA GLY A 113 2.96 16.23 -7.08
C GLY A 113 2.26 17.26 -6.22
N THR A 114 1.12 17.74 -6.72
CA THR A 114 0.20 18.62 -6.00
C THR A 114 -1.24 18.14 -6.16
N LEU A 115 -2.04 18.36 -5.12
CA LEU A 115 -3.47 18.08 -5.12
C LEU A 115 -4.22 19.39 -5.40
N ASP A 116 -4.98 19.41 -6.49
CA ASP A 116 -5.91 20.49 -6.78
C ASP A 116 -7.30 20.11 -6.25
N GLN A 117 -7.62 20.57 -5.05
CA GLN A 117 -8.92 20.33 -4.41
C GLN A 117 -10.09 21.01 -5.12
N GLY A 118 -9.85 22.09 -5.87
CA GLY A 118 -10.89 22.78 -6.63
C GLY A 118 -11.31 22.00 -7.87
N ALA A 119 -10.33 21.40 -8.57
CA ALA A 119 -10.57 20.55 -9.73
C ALA A 119 -10.70 19.05 -9.42
N GLY A 120 -10.46 18.62 -8.17
CA GLY A 120 -10.46 17.21 -7.78
C GLY A 120 -9.39 16.37 -8.47
N CYS A 121 -8.24 16.97 -8.80
CA CYS A 121 -7.19 16.36 -9.63
C CYS A 121 -5.87 16.24 -8.87
N LEU A 122 -5.18 15.13 -9.08
CA LEU A 122 -3.77 14.97 -8.76
C LEU A 122 -2.93 15.38 -9.97
N ILE A 123 -1.98 16.28 -9.78
CA ILE A 123 -1.00 16.70 -10.78
C ILE A 123 0.36 16.17 -10.35
N ILE A 124 1.02 15.42 -11.22
CA ILE A 124 2.30 14.76 -10.94
C ILE A 124 3.37 15.44 -11.78
N PHE A 125 4.50 15.73 -11.15
CA PHE A 125 5.65 16.31 -11.79
C PHE A 125 6.66 15.20 -12.07
N GLU A 126 7.23 15.18 -13.27
CA GLU A 126 8.41 14.35 -13.53
C GLU A 126 9.58 14.85 -12.67
N ASP A 127 10.36 13.92 -12.13
CA ASP A 127 11.63 14.28 -11.52
C ASP A 127 12.49 14.97 -12.58
N GLN A 128 12.76 16.27 -12.37
CA GLN A 128 13.75 16.97 -13.15
C GLN A 128 15.07 16.22 -12.94
N LYS A 129 15.55 15.53 -13.97
CA LYS A 129 16.97 15.16 -14.05
C LYS A 129 17.72 16.44 -13.69
N PRO A 130 18.59 16.44 -12.67
CA PRO A 130 19.41 17.61 -12.41
C PRO A 130 20.29 17.78 -13.63
N ASP A 131 19.87 18.69 -14.51
CA ASP A 131 20.67 19.12 -15.64
C ASP A 131 21.98 19.64 -15.04
N GLY A 132 23.08 18.97 -15.37
CA GLY A 132 24.42 19.22 -14.84
C GLY A 132 25.02 20.56 -15.28
N ILE A 133 24.20 21.63 -15.36
CA ILE A 133 24.57 22.94 -15.90
C ILE A 133 25.14 23.86 -14.80
N PHE A 134 25.11 23.46 -13.53
CA PHE A 134 25.72 24.25 -12.43
C PHE A 134 27.17 23.86 -12.11
N SER A 135 27.98 23.52 -13.12
CA SER A 135 29.44 23.40 -12.98
C SER A 135 30.18 24.28 -13.99
N ALA A 136 29.78 25.54 -14.11
CA ALA A 136 30.66 26.57 -14.64
C ALA A 136 30.22 27.92 -14.07
N THR A 137 30.81 28.31 -12.93
CA THR A 137 31.37 29.63 -12.61
C THR A 137 31.34 29.81 -11.09
N LEU A 138 32.47 29.51 -10.43
CA LEU A 138 33.05 30.25 -9.30
C LEU A 138 34.50 29.79 -9.11
#